data_AF-A0A537KH24-F1
#
_entry.id   AF-A0A537KH24-F1
#
_cell.length_a   1.000
_cell.length_b   1.000
_cell.length_c   1.000
_cell.angle_alpha   90.00
_cell.angle_beta   90.00
_cell.angle_gamma   90.00
#
_symmetry.space_group_name_H-M   'P 1'
#
loop_
_entity.id
_entity.type
_entity.pdbx_description
1 polymer ?
#
loop_
_entity_poly.entity_id
_entity_poly.type
_entity_poly.pdbx_seq_one_letter_code
_entity_poly.pdbx_strand_id
1 'polypeptide(L)'
;AQLTNIAGAVQWFDADSSVSTRQAFTRTLTDGTPGILDFQDAHTVTVVNITITITKQVSVVGGGAAMPGGQLDYLVHVTNVSTNPTTSVVITDDLSTAGAGRLTFVNPPATMNGSTAGVSIVGSLLTASYSAVYGPLQPGQSIDVRFRVNIASGLPAGTTLTNTAVVTWNNPPQTASASVSMTQTSTR
;
A
#
# COMPACT_ATOMS: atom_id res chain seq x y z
N ALA A 1 12.79 11.84 3.65
CA ALA A 1 14.14 12.05 4.25
C ALA A 1 15.14 12.30 3.12
N GLN A 2 16.25 12.97 3.37
CA GLN A 2 17.27 13.24 2.36
C GLN A 2 18.57 12.57 2.79
N LEU A 3 19.18 11.82 1.88
CA LEU A 3 20.48 11.19 2.08
C LEU A 3 21.47 11.87 1.14
N THR A 4 22.50 12.48 1.71
CA THR A 4 23.58 13.09 0.93
C THR A 4 24.85 12.29 1.17
N ASN A 5 25.43 11.77 0.09
CA ASN A 5 26.75 11.15 0.12
C ASN A 5 27.79 12.19 -0.30
N ILE A 6 28.83 12.35 0.51
CA ILE A 6 29.97 13.23 0.21
C ILE A 6 31.18 12.37 -0.12
N ALA A 7 31.80 12.60 -1.27
CA ALA A 7 33.03 11.94 -1.66
C ALA A 7 34.11 13.00 -1.95
N GLY A 8 35.36 12.74 -1.57
CA GLY A 8 36.44 13.67 -1.86
C GLY A 8 37.83 13.16 -1.45
N ALA A 9 38.87 13.71 -2.07
CA ALA A 9 40.26 13.42 -1.75
C ALA A 9 40.76 14.36 -0.64
N VAL A 10 41.04 13.81 0.55
CA VAL A 10 41.49 14.59 1.72
C VAL A 10 43.01 14.72 1.82
N GLN A 11 43.75 13.86 1.12
CA GLN A 11 45.20 13.90 1.10
C GLN A 11 45.76 13.40 -0.22
N TRP A 12 46.70 14.14 -0.78
CA TRP A 12 47.51 13.70 -1.91
C TRP A 12 48.94 14.24 -1.79
N PHE A 13 49.83 13.67 -2.61
CA PHE A 13 51.24 14.01 -2.62
C PHE A 13 51.67 14.29 -4.06
N ASP A 14 52.60 15.22 -4.25
CA ASP A 14 53.15 15.57 -5.56
C ASP A 14 54.21 14.59 -6.09
N ALA A 15 54.71 13.73 -5.22
CA ALA A 15 55.77 12.78 -5.53
C ALA A 15 55.57 11.44 -4.79
N ASP A 16 56.38 10.45 -5.19
CA ASP A 16 56.43 9.13 -4.56
C ASP A 16 56.96 9.19 -3.11
N SER A 17 56.56 8.19 -2.31
CA SER A 17 56.97 8.03 -0.91
C SER A 17 58.49 7.99 -0.68
N SER A 18 59.29 7.63 -1.69
CA SER A 18 60.76 7.57 -1.64
C SER A 18 61.43 8.95 -1.71
N VAL A 19 60.72 10.01 -2.10
CA VAL A 19 61.24 11.37 -2.16
C VAL A 19 61.09 12.04 -0.79
N SER A 20 62.21 12.30 -0.11
CA SER A 20 62.22 12.89 1.23
C SER A 20 61.69 14.33 1.30
N THR A 21 61.67 15.04 0.17
CA THR A 21 61.17 16.42 0.03
C THR A 21 59.76 16.52 -0.56
N ARG A 22 59.06 15.38 -0.72
CA ARG A 22 57.67 15.29 -1.17
C ARG A 22 56.76 16.22 -0.38
N GLN A 23 55.89 16.96 -1.06
CA GLN A 23 54.91 17.82 -0.43
C GLN A 23 53.59 17.07 -0.20
N ALA A 24 53.01 17.29 0.97
CA ALA A 24 51.69 16.79 1.32
C ALA A 24 50.67 17.90 1.16
N PHE A 25 49.58 17.62 0.45
CA PHE A 25 48.42 18.49 0.38
C PHE A 25 47.30 17.83 1.18
N THR A 26 46.84 18.52 2.22
CA THR A 26 45.73 18.06 3.06
C THR A 26 44.56 19.02 2.91
N ARG A 27 43.36 18.48 2.72
CA ARG A 27 42.12 19.24 2.66
C ARG A 27 41.07 18.63 3.59
N THR A 28 40.23 19.47 4.16
CA THR A 28 39.09 19.05 4.98
C THR A 28 37.88 18.78 4.07
N LEU A 29 37.25 17.62 4.21
CA LEU A 29 35.93 17.34 3.62
C LEU A 29 34.88 18.29 4.23
N THR A 30 34.04 18.87 3.39
CA THR A 30 32.89 19.72 3.75
C THR A 30 31.59 18.97 3.41
N ASP A 31 30.51 19.69 3.08
CA ASP A 31 29.25 19.16 2.56
C ASP A 31 29.26 18.92 1.04
N GLY A 32 30.45 18.88 0.45
CA GLY A 32 30.70 18.71 -0.99
C GLY A 32 30.21 19.88 -1.85
N THR A 33 30.64 19.90 -3.11
CA THR A 33 30.48 21.03 -4.04
C THR A 33 29.96 20.55 -5.40
N PRO A 34 28.68 20.11 -5.48
CA PRO A 34 28.13 19.50 -6.69
C PRO A 34 28.32 20.36 -7.95
N GLY A 35 28.88 19.75 -9.00
CA GLY A 35 29.08 20.42 -10.29
C GLY A 35 30.23 21.42 -10.32
N ILE A 36 30.97 21.58 -9.22
CA ILE A 36 32.24 22.30 -9.19
C ILE A 36 33.35 21.27 -9.32
N LEU A 37 34.25 21.47 -10.29
CA LEU A 37 35.43 20.63 -10.42
C LEU A 37 36.45 21.02 -9.34
N ASP A 38 36.37 20.36 -8.18
CA ASP A 38 37.34 20.49 -7.11
C ASP A 38 37.66 19.11 -6.47
N PHE A 39 38.09 19.08 -5.21
CA PHE A 39 38.51 17.85 -4.51
C PHE A 39 37.35 17.11 -3.81
N GLN A 40 36.12 17.60 -3.91
CA GLN A 40 34.93 17.01 -3.35
C GLN A 40 33.78 16.98 -4.36
N ASP A 41 32.81 16.12 -4.10
CA ASP A 41 31.52 16.10 -4.77
C ASP A 41 30.45 15.69 -3.75
N ALA A 42 29.21 16.09 -3.99
CA ALA A 42 28.07 15.61 -3.21
C ALA A 42 26.96 15.11 -4.13
N HIS A 43 26.39 13.97 -3.77
CA HIS A 43 25.21 13.45 -4.43
C HIS A 43 24.08 13.29 -3.43
N THR A 44 22.93 13.84 -3.77
CA THR A 44 21.77 13.86 -2.89
C THR A 44 20.63 13.03 -3.45
N VAL A 45 20.11 12.12 -2.62
CA VAL A 45 18.94 11.31 -2.90
C VAL A 45 17.80 11.73 -1.98
N THR A 46 16.65 12.05 -2.57
CA THR A 46 15.44 12.38 -1.82
C THR A 46 14.53 11.17 -1.73
N VAL A 47 14.19 10.76 -0.50
CA VAL A 47 13.19 9.72 -0.25
C VAL A 47 11.83 10.39 -0.10
N VAL A 48 10.90 10.06 -1.01
CA VAL A 48 9.51 10.48 -0.95
C VAL A 48 8.75 9.50 -0.05
N ASN A 49 8.15 10.00 1.02
CA ASN A 49 7.28 9.20 1.88
C ASN A 49 5.84 9.33 1.38
N ILE A 50 5.31 8.24 0.82
CA ILE A 50 3.90 8.15 0.42
C ILE A 50 3.13 7.40 1.50
N THR A 51 2.06 8.01 1.97
CA THR A 51 1.15 7.47 2.97
C THR A 51 -0.23 7.30 2.35
N ILE A 52 -0.72 6.06 2.36
CA ILE A 52 -2.08 5.69 1.99
C ILE A 52 -2.83 5.26 3.24
N THR A 53 -4.08 5.70 3.39
CA THR A 53 -4.99 5.19 4.42
C THR A 53 -6.01 4.25 3.80
N ILE A 54 -6.44 3.26 4.58
CA ILE A 54 -7.47 2.31 4.18
C ILE A 54 -8.43 2.13 5.35
N THR A 55 -9.73 2.13 5.06
CA THR A 55 -10.78 1.74 6.00
C THR A 55 -11.66 0.67 5.35
N LYS A 56 -12.31 -0.13 6.20
CA LYS A 56 -13.23 -1.16 5.76
C LYS A 56 -14.47 -1.13 6.64
N GLN A 57 -15.61 -1.19 6.00
CA GLN A 57 -16.92 -1.18 6.64
C GLN A 57 -17.72 -2.37 6.15
N VAL A 58 -18.65 -2.80 7.00
CA VAL A 58 -19.59 -3.87 6.69
C VAL A 58 -20.99 -3.49 7.19
N SER A 59 -22.00 -3.86 6.41
CA SER A 59 -23.39 -3.78 6.81
C SER A 59 -24.13 -5.08 6.44
N VAL A 60 -25.19 -5.38 7.19
CA VAL A 60 -26.08 -6.50 6.87
C VAL A 60 -27.09 -6.04 5.83
N VAL A 61 -27.23 -6.80 4.74
CA VAL A 61 -28.23 -6.51 3.71
C VAL A 61 -29.63 -6.68 4.30
N GLY A 62 -30.45 -5.63 4.19
CA GLY A 62 -31.76 -5.58 4.85
C GLY A 62 -31.73 -5.16 6.31
N GLY A 63 -30.54 -4.92 6.89
CA GLY A 63 -30.35 -4.52 8.28
C GLY A 63 -30.46 -5.68 9.27
N GLY A 64 -30.48 -5.34 10.57
CA GLY A 64 -30.57 -6.33 11.64
C GLY A 64 -29.26 -7.08 11.87
N ALA A 65 -29.37 -8.31 12.37
CA ALA A 65 -28.22 -9.11 12.76
C ALA A 65 -27.73 -10.00 11.61
N ALA A 66 -26.42 -10.27 11.58
CA ALA A 66 -25.85 -11.19 10.60
C ALA A 66 -26.28 -12.63 10.90
N MET A 67 -27.05 -13.23 9.99
CA MET A 67 -27.58 -14.59 10.14
C MET A 67 -26.92 -15.58 9.17
N PRO A 68 -26.87 -16.89 9.49
CA PRO A 68 -26.49 -17.90 8.51
C PRO A 68 -27.34 -17.79 7.24
N GLY A 69 -26.71 -17.85 6.07
CA GLY A 69 -27.39 -17.67 4.78
C GLY A 69 -27.71 -16.21 4.43
N GLY A 70 -27.48 -15.26 5.35
CA GLY A 70 -27.65 -13.84 5.10
C GLY A 70 -26.58 -13.25 4.19
N GLN A 71 -26.73 -11.98 3.85
CA GLN A 71 -25.81 -11.24 2.99
C GLN A 71 -25.20 -10.04 3.68
N LEU A 72 -23.96 -9.73 3.33
CA LEU A 72 -23.22 -8.57 3.82
C LEU A 72 -22.77 -7.69 2.67
N ASP A 73 -22.91 -6.38 2.83
CA ASP A 73 -22.30 -5.38 1.96
C ASP A 73 -21.01 -4.87 2.59
N TYR A 74 -19.92 -4.89 1.83
CA TYR A 74 -18.63 -4.35 2.22
C TYR A 74 -18.30 -3.09 1.41
N LEU A 75 -17.69 -2.12 2.08
CA LEU A 75 -17.05 -0.95 1.49
C LEU A 75 -15.61 -0.88 1.97
N VAL A 76 -14.67 -0.91 1.04
CA VAL A 76 -13.25 -0.60 1.28
C VAL A 76 -13.00 0.79 0.71
N HIS A 77 -12.54 1.70 1.55
CA HIS A 77 -12.23 3.07 1.19
C HIS A 77 -10.73 3.31 1.36
N VAL A 78 -10.07 3.73 0.28
CA VAL A 78 -8.63 4.01 0.25
C VAL A 78 -8.42 5.47 -0.12
N THR A 79 -7.52 6.17 0.58
CA THR A 79 -7.21 7.58 0.29
C THR A 79 -5.71 7.81 0.25
N ASN A 80 -5.25 8.55 -0.76
CA ASN A 80 -3.90 9.09 -0.75
C ASN A 80 -3.85 10.36 0.11
N VAL A 81 -3.31 10.22 1.32
CA VAL A 81 -3.16 11.34 2.27
C VAL A 81 -1.79 12.01 2.18
N SER A 82 -0.96 11.62 1.21
CA SER A 82 0.34 12.23 0.96
C SER A 82 0.26 13.40 -0.02
N THR A 83 1.36 14.14 -0.15
CA THR A 83 1.51 15.25 -1.13
C THR A 83 1.96 14.78 -2.50
N ASN A 84 2.15 13.47 -2.72
CA ASN A 84 2.73 12.93 -3.94
C ASN A 84 1.75 11.95 -4.60
N PRO A 85 1.67 11.89 -5.95
CA PRO A 85 0.90 10.87 -6.64
C PRO A 85 1.41 9.47 -6.31
N THR A 86 0.48 8.53 -6.15
CA THR A 86 0.79 7.14 -5.81
C THR A 86 0.57 6.24 -7.02
N THR A 87 1.58 5.43 -7.35
CA THR A 87 1.55 4.54 -8.52
C THR A 87 1.28 3.10 -8.12
N SER A 88 0.95 2.24 -9.09
CA SER A 88 0.77 0.80 -8.90
C SER A 88 -0.21 0.44 -7.78
N VAL A 89 -1.28 1.23 -7.62
CA VAL A 89 -2.29 1.00 -6.58
C VAL A 89 -3.17 -0.17 -6.95
N VAL A 90 -3.17 -1.19 -6.08
CA VAL A 90 -4.02 -2.38 -6.18
C VAL A 90 -4.66 -2.65 -4.83
N ILE A 91 -5.97 -2.89 -4.80
CA ILE A 91 -6.69 -3.35 -3.60
C ILE A 91 -7.03 -4.82 -3.75
N THR A 92 -6.74 -5.63 -2.74
CA THR A 92 -7.15 -7.04 -2.67
C THR A 92 -8.00 -7.31 -1.43
N ASP A 93 -8.91 -8.27 -1.57
CA ASP A 93 -9.78 -8.72 -0.50
C ASP A 93 -9.97 -10.23 -0.63
N ASP A 94 -9.36 -11.00 0.28
CA ASP A 94 -9.54 -12.45 0.32
C ASP A 94 -10.54 -12.82 1.42
N LEU A 95 -11.69 -13.34 1.02
CA LEU A 95 -12.75 -13.77 1.92
C LEU A 95 -12.32 -14.93 2.83
N SER A 96 -11.22 -15.64 2.49
CA SER A 96 -10.63 -16.67 3.34
C SER A 96 -10.14 -16.12 4.69
N THR A 97 -9.89 -14.80 4.79
CA THR A 97 -9.51 -14.13 6.04
C THR A 97 -10.60 -14.24 7.12
N ALA A 98 -11.87 -14.35 6.72
CA ALA A 98 -12.99 -14.61 7.64
C ALA A 98 -13.09 -16.09 8.06
N GLY A 99 -12.30 -16.97 7.43
CA GLY A 99 -12.35 -18.42 7.49
C GLY A 99 -12.76 -19.01 6.14
N ALA A 100 -12.03 -20.03 5.67
CA ALA A 100 -12.28 -20.67 4.39
C ALA A 100 -13.74 -21.14 4.24
N GLY A 101 -14.36 -20.81 3.11
CA GLY A 101 -15.74 -21.21 2.78
C GLY A 101 -16.85 -20.53 3.58
N ARG A 102 -16.52 -19.62 4.51
CA ARG A 102 -17.54 -18.95 5.34
C ARG A 102 -18.25 -17.81 4.63
N LEU A 103 -17.56 -17.15 3.70
CA LEU A 103 -18.08 -16.07 2.88
C LEU A 103 -17.87 -16.41 1.40
N THR A 104 -18.81 -16.02 0.54
CA THR A 104 -18.72 -16.18 -0.91
C THR A 104 -19.22 -14.92 -1.61
N PHE A 105 -18.57 -14.49 -2.70
CA PHE A 105 -19.03 -13.32 -3.45
C PHE A 105 -20.40 -13.55 -4.09
N VAL A 106 -21.24 -12.51 -4.05
CA VAL A 106 -22.51 -12.44 -4.77
C VAL A 106 -22.29 -11.80 -6.13
N ASN A 107 -23.04 -12.24 -7.15
CA ASN A 107 -23.11 -11.59 -8.46
C ASN A 107 -24.34 -10.64 -8.50
N PRO A 108 -24.28 -9.41 -9.05
CA PRO A 108 -23.27 -8.84 -9.95
C PRO A 108 -21.92 -8.55 -9.28
N PRO A 109 -20.83 -8.42 -10.07
CA PRO A 109 -19.49 -8.35 -9.52
C PRO A 109 -19.27 -7.07 -8.71
N ALA A 110 -18.24 -7.12 -7.88
CA ALA A 110 -17.73 -5.97 -7.17
C ALA A 110 -17.43 -4.78 -8.10
N THR A 111 -17.50 -3.58 -7.55
CA THR A 111 -17.21 -2.34 -8.28
C THR A 111 -16.09 -1.57 -7.60
N MET A 112 -15.32 -0.84 -8.40
CA MET A 112 -14.34 0.16 -8.01
C MET A 112 -14.79 1.51 -8.58
N ASN A 113 -15.06 2.47 -7.70
CA ASN A 113 -15.63 3.77 -8.06
C ASN A 113 -16.91 3.65 -8.91
N GLY A 114 -17.74 2.65 -8.61
CA GLY A 114 -18.99 2.36 -9.34
C GLY A 114 -18.83 1.65 -10.69
N SER A 115 -17.60 1.31 -11.10
CA SER A 115 -17.29 0.59 -12.35
C SER A 115 -16.71 -0.80 -12.07
N THR A 116 -16.92 -1.76 -12.97
CA THR A 116 -16.29 -3.09 -12.89
C THR A 116 -14.92 -3.13 -13.57
N ALA A 117 -14.49 -2.04 -14.22
CA ALA A 117 -13.20 -1.96 -14.89
C ALA A 117 -12.05 -2.16 -13.89
N GLY A 118 -11.10 -3.05 -14.22
CA GLY A 118 -9.96 -3.38 -13.36
C GLY A 118 -10.31 -4.19 -12.12
N VAL A 119 -11.57 -4.63 -11.97
CA VAL A 119 -12.00 -5.54 -10.90
C VAL A 119 -12.06 -6.96 -11.42
N SER A 120 -11.48 -7.90 -10.69
CA SER A 120 -11.54 -9.33 -10.97
C SER A 120 -11.75 -10.12 -9.68
N ILE A 121 -12.44 -11.26 -9.80
CA ILE A 121 -12.68 -12.18 -8.70
C ILE A 121 -12.26 -13.56 -9.16
N VAL A 122 -11.38 -14.21 -8.39
CA VAL A 122 -10.92 -15.58 -8.62
C VAL A 122 -11.06 -16.34 -7.31
N GLY A 123 -12.03 -17.25 -7.23
CA GLY A 123 -12.36 -17.97 -6.00
C GLY A 123 -12.80 -16.99 -4.89
N SER A 124 -12.05 -16.96 -3.79
CA SER A 124 -12.29 -16.06 -2.65
C SER A 124 -11.56 -14.72 -2.73
N LEU A 125 -10.73 -14.52 -3.75
CA LEU A 125 -9.90 -13.32 -3.89
C LEU A 125 -10.52 -12.32 -4.88
N LEU A 126 -10.83 -11.13 -4.39
CA LEU A 126 -11.09 -9.94 -5.19
C LEU A 126 -9.79 -9.18 -5.41
N THR A 127 -9.56 -8.71 -6.64
CA THR A 127 -8.46 -7.79 -7.00
C THR A 127 -9.04 -6.60 -7.77
N ALA A 128 -8.73 -5.39 -7.28
CA ALA A 128 -9.10 -4.11 -7.87
C ALA A 128 -7.83 -3.34 -8.25
N SER A 129 -7.46 -3.40 -9.53
CA SER A 129 -6.25 -2.81 -10.10
C SER A 129 -6.44 -1.36 -10.53
N TYR A 130 -6.53 -0.44 -9.56
CA TYR A 130 -6.83 0.97 -9.81
C TYR A 130 -5.86 1.62 -10.80
N SER A 131 -4.55 1.52 -10.57
CA SER A 131 -3.59 2.25 -11.40
C SER A 131 -3.48 1.76 -12.84
N ALA A 132 -3.90 0.53 -13.12
CA ALA A 132 -3.98 0.01 -14.49
C ALA A 132 -5.12 0.65 -15.28
N VAL A 133 -6.18 1.12 -14.60
CA VAL A 133 -7.37 1.72 -15.23
C VAL A 133 -7.29 3.24 -15.24
N TYR A 134 -6.87 3.84 -14.14
CA TYR A 134 -6.98 5.29 -13.91
C TYR A 134 -5.62 6.00 -13.78
N GLY A 135 -4.51 5.26 -13.79
CA GLY A 135 -3.18 5.81 -13.56
C GLY A 135 -2.88 6.10 -12.09
N PRO A 136 -1.98 7.04 -11.76
CA PRO A 136 -1.60 7.31 -10.38
C PRO A 136 -2.75 7.93 -9.57
N LEU A 137 -2.93 7.44 -8.34
CA LEU A 137 -3.86 8.00 -7.37
C LEU A 137 -3.30 9.33 -6.84
N GLN A 138 -3.93 10.44 -7.23
CA GLN A 138 -3.45 11.79 -6.90
C GLN A 138 -3.58 12.12 -5.40
N PRO A 139 -2.82 13.10 -4.89
CA PRO A 139 -3.02 13.63 -3.53
C PRO A 139 -4.48 13.99 -3.25
N GLY A 140 -5.01 13.51 -2.13
CA GLY A 140 -6.40 13.73 -1.70
C GLY A 140 -7.46 12.96 -2.48
N GLN A 141 -7.10 12.18 -3.51
CA GLN A 141 -8.04 11.29 -4.19
C GLN A 141 -8.29 10.01 -3.39
N SER A 142 -9.47 9.44 -3.62
CA SER A 142 -9.93 8.23 -2.96
C SER A 142 -10.45 7.18 -3.94
N ILE A 143 -10.52 5.95 -3.45
CA ILE A 143 -11.04 4.78 -4.15
C ILE A 143 -12.07 4.10 -3.24
N ASP A 144 -13.24 3.85 -3.79
CA ASP A 144 -14.29 3.04 -3.16
C ASP A 144 -14.39 1.69 -3.88
N VAL A 145 -14.07 0.59 -3.18
CA VAL A 145 -14.36 -0.77 -3.64
C VAL A 145 -15.57 -1.30 -2.88
N ARG A 146 -16.62 -1.69 -3.60
CA ARG A 146 -17.89 -2.19 -3.04
C ARG A 146 -18.17 -3.59 -3.54
N PHE A 147 -18.52 -4.49 -2.63
CA PHE A 147 -18.85 -5.86 -2.97
C PHE A 147 -19.82 -6.46 -1.95
N ARG A 148 -20.60 -7.43 -2.41
CA ARG A 148 -21.55 -8.18 -1.59
C ARG A 148 -21.11 -9.63 -1.45
N VAL A 149 -21.35 -10.20 -0.28
CA VAL A 149 -21.08 -11.62 0.00
C VAL A 149 -22.26 -12.32 0.65
N ASN A 150 -22.36 -13.63 0.47
CA ASN A 150 -23.23 -14.51 1.24
C ASN A 150 -22.45 -15.08 2.43
N ILE A 151 -23.12 -15.18 3.58
CA ILE A 151 -22.68 -15.96 4.74
C ILE A 151 -23.10 -17.41 4.54
N ALA A 152 -22.20 -18.37 4.75
CA ALA A 152 -22.55 -19.77 4.68
C ALA A 152 -23.68 -20.14 5.66
N SER A 153 -24.64 -20.95 5.22
CA SER A 153 -25.85 -21.30 5.98
C SER A 153 -25.60 -22.23 7.17
N GLY A 154 -24.51 -23.00 7.14
CA GLY A 154 -24.17 -23.98 8.18
C GLY A 154 -23.21 -23.47 9.26
N LEU A 155 -22.97 -22.16 9.35
CA LEU A 155 -22.04 -21.65 10.36
C LEU A 155 -22.64 -21.74 11.76
N PRO A 156 -21.88 -22.20 12.76
CA PRO A 156 -22.32 -22.16 14.16
C PRO A 156 -22.62 -20.73 14.60
N ALA A 157 -23.70 -20.57 15.36
CA ALA A 157 -24.04 -19.29 15.97
C ALA A 157 -22.88 -18.75 16.83
N GLY A 158 -22.68 -17.44 16.82
CA GLY A 158 -21.56 -16.79 17.50
C GLY A 158 -20.26 -16.79 16.71
N THR A 159 -20.23 -17.34 15.48
CA THR A 159 -19.04 -17.25 14.62
C THR A 159 -18.71 -15.79 14.30
N THR A 160 -17.50 -15.35 14.65
CA THR A 160 -16.97 -14.06 14.23
C THR A 160 -16.35 -14.18 12.83
N LEU A 161 -16.81 -13.33 11.93
CA LEU A 161 -16.34 -13.20 10.55
C LEU A 161 -15.50 -11.94 10.45
N THR A 162 -14.17 -12.09 10.39
CA THR A 162 -13.23 -10.98 10.24
C THR A 162 -12.74 -10.93 8.80
N ASN A 163 -13.16 -9.94 8.04
CA ASN A 163 -12.71 -9.79 6.66
C ASN A 163 -11.65 -8.69 6.56
N THR A 164 -10.52 -8.95 5.89
CA THR A 164 -9.38 -8.03 5.78
C THR A 164 -9.10 -7.64 4.33
N ALA A 165 -9.11 -6.34 4.05
CA ALA A 165 -8.66 -5.79 2.78
C ALA A 165 -7.22 -5.30 2.89
N VAL A 166 -6.46 -5.40 1.80
CA VAL A 166 -5.09 -4.90 1.69
C VAL A 166 -5.00 -3.98 0.49
N VAL A 167 -4.39 -2.82 0.65
CA VAL A 167 -3.94 -1.98 -0.46
C VAL A 167 -2.42 -2.09 -0.59
N THR A 168 -1.95 -2.27 -1.81
CA THR A 168 -0.53 -2.24 -2.18
C THR A 168 -0.26 -1.10 -3.15
N TRP A 169 0.92 -0.49 -3.07
CA TRP A 169 1.29 0.63 -3.95
C TRP A 169 2.80 0.76 -4.13
N ASN A 170 3.20 1.48 -5.19
CA ASN A 170 4.58 1.78 -5.61
C ASN A 170 5.48 0.56 -5.90
N ASN A 171 6.72 0.85 -6.33
CA ASN A 171 7.80 -0.11 -6.49
C ASN A 171 9.09 0.47 -5.86
N PRO A 172 9.68 -0.15 -4.83
CA PRO A 172 9.25 -1.39 -4.18
C PRO A 172 7.87 -1.27 -3.52
N PRO A 173 7.11 -2.39 -3.41
CA PRO A 173 5.73 -2.35 -2.93
C PRO A 173 5.66 -2.00 -1.45
N GLN A 174 4.75 -1.09 -1.13
CA GLN A 174 4.31 -0.77 0.23
C GLN A 174 2.89 -1.28 0.42
N THR A 175 2.49 -1.52 1.68
CA THR A 175 1.16 -2.08 1.99
C THR A 175 0.51 -1.42 3.20
N ALA A 176 -0.81 -1.45 3.22
CA ALA A 176 -1.65 -1.11 4.37
C ALA A 176 -2.90 -1.98 4.32
N SER A 177 -3.53 -2.23 5.46
CA SER A 177 -4.70 -3.10 5.54
C SER A 177 -5.75 -2.56 6.49
N ALA A 178 -7.01 -2.91 6.24
CA ALA A 178 -8.11 -2.68 7.17
C ALA A 178 -8.95 -3.94 7.32
N SER A 179 -9.33 -4.23 8.55
CA SER A 179 -10.19 -5.36 8.90
C SER A 179 -11.48 -4.86 9.52
N VAL A 180 -12.56 -5.58 9.27
CA VAL A 180 -13.82 -5.39 9.98
C VAL A 180 -14.37 -6.75 10.36
N SER A 181 -14.89 -6.84 11.59
CA SER A 181 -15.44 -8.07 12.15
C SER A 181 -16.93 -7.92 12.36
N MET A 182 -17.64 -9.02 12.18
CA MET A 182 -19.04 -9.14 12.57
C MET A 182 -19.30 -10.51 13.16
N THR A 183 -20.04 -10.55 14.26
CA THR A 183 -20.43 -11.79 14.91
C THR A 183 -21.80 -12.20 14.39
N GLN A 184 -21.88 -13.42 13.87
CA GLN A 184 -23.14 -14.00 13.47
C GLN A 184 -24.00 -14.33 14.70
N THR A 185 -25.29 -14.01 14.62
CA THR A 185 -26.28 -14.35 15.66
C THR A 185 -27.17 -15.51 15.21
N SER A 186 -27.62 -16.32 16.16
CA SER A 186 -28.63 -17.36 15.92
C SER A 186 -30.02 -16.75 15.68
N THR A 187 -30.86 -17.42 14.90
CA THR A 187 -32.33 -17.32 15.05
C THR A 187 -32.69 -17.84 16.44
N ARG A 188 -33.49 -17.07 17.20
CA ARG A 188 -34.19 -17.55 18.39
C ARG A 188 -35.40 -18.39 17.98
#